data_AF-A0A7X0HDC8-F1
#
_entry.id   AF-A0A7X0HDC8-F1
#
_cell.length_a   1.000
_cell.length_b   1.000
_cell.length_c   1.000
_cell.angle_alpha   90.00
_cell.angle_beta   90.00
_cell.angle_gamma   90.00
#
_symmetry.space_group_name_H-M   'P 1'
#
loop_
_entity.id
_entity.type
_entity.pdbx_description
1 polymer ?
#
loop_
_entity_poly.entity_id
_entity_poly.type
_entity_poly.pdbx_seq_one_letter_code
_entity_poly.pdbx_strand_id
1 'polypeptide(L)'
;MPEGRSLRDLPPLPTSYPAWEPPGEPSEPPATRAAGRPTTPDRPSVTHIGDGPPTYEAEPTALPVADPQDLGSLVADTVLDGAQYGTYTLRAASVRGDSARYRGELRRDALLTARFGNGPGALVLVAVASGARAAEGAHLAAADACRWIAGSVGRSQARLAEDIRAGRRGDLKSGLHRLTDRTFGKLRARAAELGLEPEEHTADLRCLLLPADPDCRTRVFFGVGGGGLLRLRDGRWQDIEPPEPRPDALVGAPVVGFGSAPAPAPVDETPLHGTPEVTGQGDRLTMDLGITTPPGPHVDTVPPTSPFRFRASVARSGDTLLLCSAGLAEPLRGENAFADELAERWARKDPPGLAAYLADVTLRVKGYADDRTAVAAWEA
;
A
#
# COMPACT_ATOMS: atom_id res chain seq x y z
N MET A 1 -46.23 -1.53 -41.14
CA MET A 1 -46.11 -3.00 -41.18
C MET A 1 -44.73 -3.39 -40.66
N PRO A 2 -44.59 -4.13 -39.54
CA PRO A 2 -45.50 -4.37 -38.39
C PRO A 2 -45.02 -3.58 -37.15
N GLU A 3 -45.88 -2.85 -36.43
CA GLU A 3 -46.79 -3.27 -35.34
C GLU A 3 -46.10 -3.83 -34.09
N GLY A 4 -46.11 -3.01 -33.03
CA GLY A 4 -45.56 -3.29 -31.72
C GLY A 4 -46.37 -4.36 -30.98
N ARG A 5 -45.65 -5.28 -30.33
CA ARG A 5 -46.27 -6.30 -29.47
C ARG A 5 -46.89 -5.63 -28.25
N SER A 6 -48.21 -5.67 -28.22
CA SER A 6 -49.08 -5.36 -27.09
C SER A 6 -48.74 -6.26 -25.89
N LEU A 7 -48.61 -5.64 -24.72
CA LEU A 7 -48.31 -6.24 -23.41
C LEU A 7 -49.48 -7.10 -22.84
N ARG A 8 -50.38 -7.60 -23.70
CA ARG A 8 -51.65 -8.23 -23.29
C ARG A 8 -51.67 -9.77 -23.29
N ASP A 9 -50.56 -10.43 -23.60
CA ASP A 9 -50.46 -11.91 -23.58
C ASP A 9 -49.48 -12.43 -22.52
N LEU A 10 -49.44 -11.80 -21.33
CA LEU A 10 -48.85 -12.42 -20.15
C LEU A 10 -49.98 -13.09 -19.33
N PRO A 11 -49.86 -14.38 -18.97
CA PRO A 11 -50.85 -15.04 -18.13
C PRO A 11 -50.91 -14.32 -16.77
N PRO A 12 -52.10 -14.22 -16.14
CA PRO A 12 -52.24 -13.55 -14.85
C PRO A 12 -51.38 -14.26 -13.80
N LEU A 13 -50.67 -13.48 -12.99
CA LEU A 13 -49.94 -13.99 -11.83
C LEU A 13 -50.95 -14.61 -10.84
N PRO A 14 -50.65 -15.80 -10.28
CA PRO A 14 -51.52 -16.42 -9.29
C PRO A 14 -51.67 -15.51 -8.07
N THR A 15 -52.92 -15.23 -7.70
CA THR A 15 -53.29 -14.27 -6.64
C THR A 15 -53.31 -14.88 -5.24
N SER A 16 -52.75 -16.08 -5.05
CA SER A 16 -52.58 -16.71 -3.75
C SER A 16 -51.30 -17.54 -3.74
N TYR A 17 -50.32 -17.10 -2.95
CA TYR A 17 -49.28 -17.99 -2.46
C TYR A 17 -49.89 -18.81 -1.32
N PRO A 18 -49.69 -20.14 -1.26
CA PRO A 18 -50.11 -20.91 -0.10
C PRO A 18 -49.40 -20.35 1.14
N ALA A 19 -50.14 -20.17 2.23
CA ALA A 19 -49.56 -19.79 3.50
C ALA A 19 -48.52 -20.84 3.89
N TRP A 20 -47.32 -20.38 4.28
CA TRP A 20 -46.32 -21.25 4.88
C TRP A 20 -46.89 -21.82 6.19
N GLU A 21 -47.13 -23.13 6.23
CA GLU A 21 -47.37 -23.87 7.48
C GLU A 21 -46.01 -24.28 8.06
N PRO A 22 -45.73 -23.97 9.34
CA PRO A 22 -44.53 -24.47 10.00
C PRO A 22 -44.60 -26.00 10.10
N PRO A 23 -43.47 -26.72 9.95
CA PRO A 23 -43.43 -28.16 10.18
C PRO A 23 -43.90 -28.48 11.60
N GLY A 24 -44.78 -29.47 11.75
CA GLY A 24 -45.22 -29.98 13.05
C GLY A 24 -44.04 -30.45 13.91
N GLU A 25 -44.16 -30.27 15.22
CA GLU A 25 -43.13 -30.64 16.20
C GLU A 25 -42.66 -32.09 16.02
N PRO A 26 -41.36 -32.37 15.96
CA PRO A 26 -40.85 -33.72 15.90
C PRO A 26 -41.08 -34.44 17.24
N SER A 27 -41.64 -35.65 17.18
CA SER A 27 -41.79 -36.53 18.32
C SER A 27 -40.44 -36.96 18.91
N GLU A 28 -40.36 -36.94 20.24
CA GLU A 28 -39.16 -37.22 21.03
C GLU A 28 -38.67 -38.68 20.83
N PRO A 29 -37.40 -38.91 20.46
CA PRO A 29 -36.85 -40.27 20.36
C PRO A 29 -36.52 -40.83 21.76
N PRO A 30 -36.56 -42.16 21.96
CA PRO A 30 -36.31 -42.76 23.26
C PRO A 30 -34.87 -42.52 23.73
N ALA A 31 -34.72 -42.19 25.03
CA ALA A 31 -33.48 -41.80 25.67
C ALA A 31 -32.39 -42.90 25.59
N THR A 32 -31.49 -42.77 24.62
CA THR A 32 -30.23 -43.51 24.59
C THR A 32 -29.24 -42.87 25.57
N ARG A 33 -28.74 -43.70 26.49
CA ARG A 33 -27.71 -43.43 27.50
C ARG A 33 -26.66 -42.42 27.00
N ALA A 34 -26.49 -41.31 27.73
CA ALA A 34 -25.55 -40.25 27.42
C ALA A 34 -24.10 -40.78 27.33
N ALA A 35 -23.64 -41.07 26.11
CA ALA A 35 -22.23 -41.03 25.78
C ALA A 35 -21.77 -39.57 25.91
N GLY A 36 -20.62 -39.35 26.54
CA GLY A 36 -20.09 -38.03 26.88
C GLY A 36 -20.28 -37.03 25.75
N ARG A 37 -20.93 -35.90 26.06
CA ARG A 37 -21.05 -34.76 25.16
C ARG A 37 -19.66 -34.49 24.57
N PRO A 38 -19.44 -34.57 23.25
CA PRO A 38 -18.19 -34.08 22.70
C PRO A 38 -18.07 -32.64 23.15
N THR A 39 -17.01 -32.34 23.91
CA THR A 39 -16.64 -30.97 24.24
C THR A 39 -16.61 -30.23 22.92
N THR A 40 -17.58 -29.34 22.70
CA THR A 40 -17.49 -28.37 21.61
C THR A 40 -16.10 -27.77 21.74
N PRO A 41 -15.22 -27.88 20.73
CA PRO A 41 -13.92 -27.23 20.83
C PRO A 41 -14.22 -25.78 21.18
N ASP A 42 -13.65 -25.33 22.30
CA ASP A 42 -13.85 -23.98 22.80
C ASP A 42 -13.57 -23.04 21.63
N ARG A 43 -14.54 -22.17 21.28
CA ARG A 43 -14.30 -21.23 20.19
C ARG A 43 -13.03 -20.47 20.55
N PRO A 44 -12.04 -20.33 19.65
CA PRO A 44 -10.80 -19.65 20.00
C PRO A 44 -11.14 -18.27 20.57
N SER A 45 -10.79 -18.07 21.84
CA SER A 45 -10.98 -16.80 22.52
C SER A 45 -10.07 -15.75 21.89
N VAL A 46 -10.54 -14.50 21.80
CA VAL A 46 -9.72 -13.38 21.33
C VAL A 46 -8.51 -13.25 22.24
N THR A 47 -7.34 -13.65 21.74
CA THR A 47 -6.06 -13.58 22.43
C THR A 47 -5.35 -12.29 22.02
N HIS A 48 -4.72 -11.64 22.99
CA HIS A 48 -3.81 -10.53 22.76
C HIS A 48 -2.39 -10.97 23.10
N ILE A 49 -1.42 -10.30 22.50
CA ILE A 49 0.01 -10.54 22.71
C ILE A 49 0.58 -9.36 23.50
N GLY A 50 1.46 -9.66 24.46
CA GLY A 50 2.12 -8.68 25.32
C GLY A 50 1.48 -8.49 26.70
N ASP A 51 1.91 -7.44 27.40
CA ASP A 51 1.70 -7.23 28.85
C ASP A 51 0.27 -6.81 29.28
N GLY A 52 -0.69 -6.77 28.36
CA GLY A 52 -2.08 -6.49 28.72
C GLY A 52 -3.00 -6.31 27.53
N PRO A 53 -4.32 -6.26 27.78
CA PRO A 53 -5.31 -6.22 26.72
C PRO A 53 -5.24 -4.91 25.92
N PRO A 54 -5.65 -4.93 24.63
CA PRO A 54 -5.83 -3.73 23.84
C PRO A 54 -6.85 -2.78 24.47
N THR A 55 -6.71 -1.47 24.18
CA THR A 55 -7.55 -0.40 24.75
C THR A 55 -9.03 -0.52 24.36
N TYR A 56 -9.29 -0.93 23.13
CA TYR A 56 -10.64 -1.05 22.58
C TYR A 56 -11.07 -2.51 22.58
N GLU A 57 -12.36 -2.79 22.51
CA GLU A 57 -12.85 -4.15 22.26
C GLU A 57 -12.67 -4.53 20.78
N ALA A 58 -12.60 -5.83 20.49
CA ALA A 58 -12.43 -6.32 19.11
C ALA A 58 -13.72 -6.18 18.27
N GLU A 59 -14.87 -6.29 18.94
CA GLU A 59 -16.19 -6.34 18.30
C GLU A 59 -16.65 -4.94 17.87
N PRO A 60 -17.17 -4.79 16.62
CA PRO A 60 -17.72 -3.51 16.15
C PRO A 60 -18.88 -3.00 17.00
N THR A 61 -18.96 -1.69 17.22
CA THR A 61 -20.04 -1.05 17.99
C THR A 61 -21.19 -0.60 17.10
N ALA A 62 -20.92 0.33 16.17
CA ALA A 62 -21.90 0.93 15.27
C ALA A 62 -21.42 0.90 13.81
N LEU A 63 -22.37 0.84 12.88
CA LEU A 63 -22.08 1.04 11.47
C LEU A 63 -21.93 2.55 11.16
N PRO A 64 -21.01 2.94 10.26
CA PRO A 64 -20.92 4.31 9.78
C PRO A 64 -22.22 4.77 9.12
N VAL A 65 -22.52 6.07 9.20
CA VAL A 65 -23.65 6.68 8.49
C VAL A 65 -23.41 6.57 6.98
N ALA A 66 -24.40 6.07 6.25
CA ALA A 66 -24.34 5.93 4.79
C ALA A 66 -25.08 7.07 4.09
N ASP A 67 -24.53 7.54 2.96
CA ASP A 67 -25.23 8.41 2.02
C ASP A 67 -26.02 7.54 1.01
N PRO A 68 -27.36 7.67 0.92
CA PRO A 68 -28.15 6.91 -0.05
C PRO A 68 -27.80 7.20 -1.51
N GLN A 69 -27.16 8.32 -1.83
CA GLN A 69 -26.72 8.66 -3.19
C GLN A 69 -25.32 8.13 -3.53
N ASP A 70 -24.55 7.68 -2.53
CA ASP A 70 -23.17 7.22 -2.70
C ASP A 70 -22.92 5.86 -2.03
N LEU A 71 -23.82 4.89 -2.24
CA LEU A 71 -23.65 3.54 -1.69
C LEU A 71 -22.41 2.81 -2.24
N GLY A 72 -21.80 3.32 -3.32
CA GLY A 72 -20.56 2.78 -3.91
C GLY A 72 -19.30 3.08 -3.11
N SER A 73 -19.32 4.06 -2.20
CA SER A 73 -18.19 4.38 -1.32
C SER A 73 -18.16 3.57 -0.02
N LEU A 74 -19.18 2.74 0.23
CA LEU A 74 -19.24 1.89 1.41
C LEU A 74 -18.01 0.97 1.50
N VAL A 75 -17.41 0.91 2.69
CA VAL A 75 -16.21 0.13 2.95
C VAL A 75 -16.54 -1.06 3.85
N ALA A 76 -16.35 -2.27 3.32
CA ALA A 76 -16.42 -3.49 4.11
C ALA A 76 -15.45 -3.43 5.29
N ASP A 77 -15.85 -3.93 6.46
CA ASP A 77 -14.98 -4.02 7.63
C ASP A 77 -13.71 -4.82 7.33
N THR A 78 -13.89 -5.99 6.73
CA THR A 78 -12.83 -6.93 6.39
C THR A 78 -12.92 -7.32 4.92
N VAL A 79 -11.79 -7.27 4.22
CA VAL A 79 -11.61 -7.83 2.88
C VAL A 79 -10.57 -8.93 2.99
N LEU A 80 -10.80 -10.05 2.30
CA LEU A 80 -9.91 -11.21 2.29
C LEU A 80 -9.89 -11.80 0.89
N ASP A 81 -8.69 -12.02 0.37
CA ASP A 81 -8.46 -12.61 -0.94
C ASP A 81 -7.24 -13.55 -0.91
N GLY A 82 -7.14 -14.41 -1.92
CA GLY A 82 -6.01 -15.29 -2.09
C GLY A 82 -5.96 -15.95 -3.45
N ALA A 83 -4.75 -16.37 -3.82
CA ALA A 83 -4.51 -17.08 -5.07
C ALA A 83 -3.37 -18.07 -4.89
N GLN A 84 -3.27 -19.03 -5.80
CA GLN A 84 -2.15 -19.94 -5.88
C GLN A 84 -1.60 -19.94 -7.30
N TYR A 85 -0.28 -19.74 -7.39
CA TYR A 85 0.51 -19.81 -8.61
C TYR A 85 1.63 -20.82 -8.41
N GLY A 86 2.20 -21.34 -9.50
CA GLY A 86 3.16 -22.44 -9.43
C GLY A 86 4.38 -22.18 -8.52
N THR A 87 4.77 -20.91 -8.34
CA THR A 87 5.92 -20.53 -7.49
C THR A 87 5.54 -19.89 -6.16
N TYR A 88 4.26 -19.56 -5.93
CA TYR A 88 3.85 -18.93 -4.68
C TYR A 88 2.36 -19.07 -4.36
N THR A 89 2.05 -19.00 -3.07
CA THR A 89 0.68 -18.86 -2.57
C THR A 89 0.49 -17.44 -2.04
N LEU A 90 -0.51 -16.72 -2.53
CA LEU A 90 -0.85 -15.36 -2.14
C LEU A 90 -2.01 -15.35 -1.14
N ARG A 91 -1.89 -14.56 -0.08
CA ARG A 91 -2.98 -14.17 0.83
C ARG A 91 -2.97 -12.66 1.00
N ALA A 92 -4.14 -12.04 0.99
CA ALA A 92 -4.27 -10.62 1.19
C ALA A 92 -5.49 -10.34 2.07
N ALA A 93 -5.32 -9.49 3.09
CA ALA A 93 -6.40 -9.09 3.97
C ALA A 93 -6.28 -7.61 4.30
N SER A 94 -7.42 -6.94 4.47
CA SER A 94 -7.51 -5.59 5.02
C SER A 94 -8.62 -5.59 6.07
N VAL A 95 -8.30 -5.23 7.29
CA VAL A 95 -9.17 -5.33 8.46
C VAL A 95 -9.29 -3.96 9.11
N ARG A 96 -10.52 -3.57 9.45
CA ARG A 96 -10.79 -2.34 10.20
C ARG A 96 -10.17 -2.42 11.59
N GLY A 97 -9.46 -1.38 11.99
CA GLY A 97 -8.82 -1.29 13.29
C GLY A 97 -9.84 -1.17 14.42
N ASP A 98 -9.48 -1.69 15.59
CA ASP A 98 -10.32 -1.64 16.79
C ASP A 98 -10.72 -0.21 17.16
N SER A 99 -9.84 0.78 16.93
CA SER A 99 -10.15 2.19 17.18
C SER A 99 -11.25 2.72 16.25
N ALA A 100 -11.21 2.35 14.97
CA ALA A 100 -12.24 2.75 14.01
C ALA A 100 -13.56 2.02 14.30
N ARG A 101 -13.51 0.73 14.63
CA ARG A 101 -14.67 -0.06 15.06
C ARG A 101 -15.37 0.54 16.27
N TYR A 102 -14.59 0.91 17.30
CA TYR A 102 -15.12 1.53 18.52
C TYR A 102 -15.81 2.87 18.22
N ARG A 103 -15.21 3.70 17.35
CA ARG A 103 -15.71 5.02 16.97
C ARG A 103 -16.82 4.98 15.91
N GLY A 104 -17.19 3.80 15.39
CA GLY A 104 -18.15 3.67 14.30
C GLY A 104 -17.65 4.28 12.98
N GLU A 105 -16.33 4.35 12.80
CA GLU A 105 -15.68 4.91 11.62
C GLU A 105 -15.44 3.85 10.54
N LEU A 106 -15.25 4.31 9.30
CA LEU A 106 -14.87 3.46 8.17
C LEU A 106 -13.41 3.03 8.29
N ARG A 107 -13.08 1.88 7.68
CA ARG A 107 -11.69 1.50 7.43
C ARG A 107 -11.09 2.49 6.42
N ARG A 108 -9.95 3.09 6.74
CA ARG A 108 -9.19 4.02 5.89
C ARG A 108 -8.25 3.31 4.93
N ASP A 109 -7.87 2.08 5.26
CA ASP A 109 -7.08 1.23 4.38
C ASP A 109 -7.89 0.69 3.19
N ALA A 110 -7.27 0.71 2.02
CA ALA A 110 -7.75 0.08 0.79
C ALA A 110 -6.80 -1.03 0.33
N LEU A 111 -7.37 -2.14 -0.11
CA LEU A 111 -6.67 -3.29 -0.69
C LEU A 111 -7.28 -3.59 -2.07
N LEU A 112 -6.43 -3.70 -3.08
CA LEU A 112 -6.82 -4.13 -4.41
C LEU A 112 -5.87 -5.24 -4.89
N THR A 113 -6.45 -6.37 -5.24
CA THR A 113 -5.79 -7.53 -5.86
C THR A 113 -6.29 -7.66 -7.30
N ALA A 114 -5.37 -7.76 -8.26
CA ALA A 114 -5.73 -7.90 -9.66
C ALA A 114 -4.73 -8.78 -10.40
N ARG A 115 -5.23 -9.59 -11.33
CA ARG A 115 -4.41 -10.32 -12.32
C ARG A 115 -4.63 -9.69 -13.69
N PHE A 116 -3.54 -9.32 -14.34
CA PHE A 116 -3.55 -8.85 -15.72
C PHE A 116 -2.87 -9.86 -16.64
N GLY A 117 -3.37 -10.02 -17.86
CA GLY A 117 -2.79 -10.94 -18.84
C GLY A 117 -2.97 -12.42 -18.51
N ASN A 118 -2.40 -13.25 -19.38
CA ASN A 118 -2.55 -14.71 -19.37
C ASN A 118 -1.20 -15.42 -19.60
N GLY A 119 -1.13 -16.70 -19.21
CA GLY A 119 0.05 -17.54 -19.42
C GLY A 119 1.32 -16.94 -18.80
N PRO A 120 2.50 -17.10 -19.44
CA PRO A 120 3.78 -16.54 -18.97
C PRO A 120 3.84 -15.00 -18.95
N GLY A 121 2.84 -14.33 -19.54
CA GLY A 121 2.67 -12.88 -19.48
C GLY A 121 1.76 -12.41 -18.35
N ALA A 122 1.15 -13.32 -17.58
CA ALA A 122 0.26 -12.95 -16.50
C ALA A 122 1.04 -12.29 -15.34
N LEU A 123 0.52 -11.16 -14.88
CA LEU A 123 1.12 -10.35 -13.83
C LEU A 123 0.06 -10.04 -12.78
N VAL A 124 0.33 -10.45 -11.55
CA VAL A 124 -0.51 -10.09 -10.39
C VAL A 124 0.01 -8.78 -9.81
N LEU A 125 -0.91 -7.86 -9.60
CA LEU A 125 -0.70 -6.65 -8.81
C LEU A 125 -1.49 -6.79 -7.50
N VAL A 126 -0.82 -6.45 -6.40
CA VAL A 126 -1.51 -6.10 -5.16
C VAL A 126 -1.15 -4.67 -4.79
N ALA A 127 -2.15 -3.82 -4.62
CA ALA A 127 -2.02 -2.44 -4.17
C ALA A 127 -2.62 -2.30 -2.78
N VAL A 128 -1.85 -1.69 -1.87
CA VAL A 128 -2.22 -1.37 -0.50
C VAL A 128 -2.11 0.13 -0.36
N ALA A 129 -3.17 0.78 0.09
CA ALA A 129 -3.15 2.21 0.37
C ALA A 129 -3.76 2.51 1.73
N SER A 130 -3.22 3.53 2.41
CA SER A 130 -3.69 3.99 3.72
C SER A 130 -3.95 5.48 3.67
N GLY A 131 -5.21 5.88 3.87
CA GLY A 131 -5.58 7.28 3.96
C GLY A 131 -5.14 7.92 5.28
N ALA A 132 -4.97 9.24 5.29
CA ALA A 132 -4.54 9.99 6.48
C ALA A 132 -5.51 9.82 7.67
N ARG A 133 -4.97 9.74 8.90
CA ARG A 133 -5.76 9.38 10.09
C ARG A 133 -6.91 10.36 10.40
N ALA A 134 -6.71 11.65 10.15
CA ALA A 134 -7.62 12.74 10.54
C ALA A 134 -8.38 13.37 9.35
N ALA A 135 -8.17 12.89 8.13
CA ALA A 135 -8.84 13.45 6.96
C ALA A 135 -10.22 12.83 6.76
N GLU A 136 -11.23 13.67 6.60
CA GLU A 136 -12.54 13.24 6.15
C GLU A 136 -12.42 12.63 4.75
N GLY A 137 -13.11 11.51 4.49
CA GLY A 137 -13.00 10.84 3.19
C GLY A 137 -11.64 10.18 2.91
N ALA A 138 -10.75 10.01 3.89
CA ALA A 138 -9.43 9.37 3.71
C ALA A 138 -9.50 7.99 3.00
N HIS A 139 -10.55 7.22 3.27
CA HIS A 139 -10.81 5.93 2.62
C HIS A 139 -11.03 6.06 1.10
N LEU A 140 -11.59 7.19 0.63
CA LEU A 140 -11.78 7.48 -0.79
C LEU A 140 -10.44 7.72 -1.49
N ALA A 141 -9.56 8.53 -0.87
CA ALA A 141 -8.22 8.79 -1.41
C ALA A 141 -7.42 7.48 -1.54
N ALA A 142 -7.46 6.62 -0.52
CA ALA A 142 -6.83 5.30 -0.57
C ALA A 142 -7.42 4.41 -1.68
N ALA A 143 -8.75 4.38 -1.82
CA ALA A 143 -9.44 3.61 -2.85
C ALA A 143 -9.09 4.11 -4.27
N ASP A 144 -9.07 5.43 -4.49
CA ASP A 144 -8.70 6.05 -5.76
C ASP A 144 -7.24 5.80 -6.12
N ALA A 145 -6.32 5.90 -5.15
CA ALA A 145 -4.92 5.56 -5.33
C ALA A 145 -4.74 4.13 -5.85
N CYS A 146 -5.37 3.15 -5.17
CA CYS A 146 -5.37 1.75 -5.57
C CYS A 146 -5.97 1.53 -6.97
N ARG A 147 -7.14 2.11 -7.26
CA ARG A 147 -7.81 1.97 -8.56
C ARG A 147 -6.98 2.55 -9.71
N TRP A 148 -6.42 3.75 -9.53
CA TRP A 148 -5.68 4.44 -10.58
C TRP A 148 -4.30 3.83 -10.85
N ILE A 149 -3.59 3.37 -9.81
CA ILE A 149 -2.33 2.65 -10.03
C ILE A 149 -2.60 1.31 -10.70
N ALA A 150 -3.65 0.59 -10.28
CA ALA A 150 -4.01 -0.69 -10.88
C ALA A 150 -4.38 -0.56 -12.36
N GLY A 151 -5.22 0.42 -12.72
CA GLY A 151 -5.52 0.68 -14.12
C GLY A 151 -4.28 1.05 -14.94
N SER A 152 -3.34 1.79 -14.35
CA SER A 152 -2.09 2.20 -15.00
C SER A 152 -1.12 1.04 -15.21
N VAL A 153 -0.96 0.17 -14.22
CA VAL A 153 -0.20 -1.08 -14.32
C VAL A 153 -0.85 -2.03 -15.31
N GLY A 154 -2.17 -2.20 -15.26
CA GLY A 154 -2.92 -3.09 -16.14
C GLY A 154 -2.80 -2.72 -17.62
N ARG A 155 -2.73 -1.43 -17.95
CA ARG A 155 -2.44 -0.95 -19.33
C ARG A 155 -0.99 -1.16 -19.77
N SER A 156 -0.06 -1.31 -18.82
CA SER A 156 1.39 -1.45 -19.08
C SER A 156 1.90 -2.87 -18.82
N GLN A 157 1.00 -3.80 -18.52
CA GLN A 157 1.27 -5.14 -18.01
C GLN A 157 2.22 -5.96 -18.88
N ALA A 158 2.05 -5.91 -20.20
CA ALA A 158 2.84 -6.73 -21.13
C ALA A 158 4.32 -6.31 -21.09
N ARG A 159 4.56 -5.01 -21.15
CA ARG A 159 5.90 -4.43 -21.03
C ARG A 159 6.50 -4.67 -19.64
N LEU A 160 5.73 -4.47 -18.58
CA LEU A 160 6.19 -4.71 -17.21
C LEU A 160 6.59 -6.17 -16.99
N ALA A 161 5.78 -7.13 -17.47
CA ALA A 161 6.09 -8.55 -17.37
C ALA A 161 7.38 -8.90 -18.15
N GLU A 162 7.58 -8.29 -19.32
CA GLU A 162 8.80 -8.45 -20.11
C GLU A 162 10.03 -7.86 -19.41
N ASP A 163 9.92 -6.64 -18.89
CA ASP A 163 11.00 -5.96 -18.15
C ASP A 163 11.39 -6.76 -16.90
N ILE A 164 10.41 -7.37 -16.21
CA ILE A 164 10.65 -8.24 -15.05
C ILE A 164 11.39 -9.52 -15.45
N ARG A 165 10.94 -10.21 -16.51
CA ARG A 165 11.61 -11.43 -17.01
C ARG A 165 13.03 -11.14 -17.49
N ALA A 166 13.24 -10.02 -18.17
CA ALA A 166 14.54 -9.62 -18.69
C ALA A 166 15.46 -9.00 -17.61
N GLY A 167 15.00 -8.84 -16.37
CA GLY A 167 15.80 -8.27 -15.28
C GLY A 167 16.13 -6.78 -15.48
N ARG A 168 15.34 -6.02 -16.25
CA ARG A 168 15.57 -4.61 -16.58
C ARG A 168 15.20 -3.68 -15.42
N ARG A 169 15.95 -3.78 -14.33
CA ARG A 169 15.69 -3.07 -13.06
C ARG A 169 15.60 -1.55 -13.20
N GLY A 170 16.44 -0.94 -14.05
CA GLY A 170 16.45 0.51 -14.29
C GLY A 170 15.18 1.02 -14.98
N ASP A 171 14.73 0.28 -16.00
CA ASP A 171 13.49 0.58 -16.73
C ASP A 171 12.27 0.41 -15.84
N LEU A 172 12.23 -0.66 -15.05
CA LEU A 172 11.17 -0.90 -14.06
C LEU A 172 11.09 0.22 -13.04
N LYS A 173 12.21 0.58 -12.39
CA LYS A 173 12.23 1.66 -11.40
C LYS A 173 11.68 2.96 -11.98
N SER A 174 12.18 3.35 -13.16
CA SER A 174 11.80 4.60 -13.82
C SER A 174 10.34 4.58 -14.30
N GLY A 175 9.88 3.45 -14.85
CA GLY A 175 8.50 3.27 -15.30
C GLY A 175 7.48 3.30 -14.16
N LEU A 176 7.76 2.56 -13.08
CA LEU A 176 6.90 2.49 -11.91
C LEU A 176 6.88 3.81 -11.13
N HIS A 177 8.01 4.54 -11.07
CA HIS A 177 8.05 5.89 -10.52
C HIS A 177 7.09 6.81 -11.28
N ARG A 178 7.17 6.85 -12.63
CA ARG A 178 6.26 7.65 -13.46
C ARG A 178 4.79 7.26 -13.31
N LEU A 179 4.48 5.98 -13.13
CA LEU A 179 3.10 5.52 -12.88
C LEU A 179 2.60 6.01 -11.52
N THR A 180 3.47 5.99 -10.52
CA THR A 180 3.20 6.47 -9.15
C THR A 180 2.99 7.98 -9.14
N ASP A 181 3.89 8.76 -9.74
CA ASP A 181 3.78 10.23 -9.84
C ASP A 181 2.49 10.66 -10.51
N ARG A 182 2.09 9.98 -11.59
CA ARG A 182 0.81 10.26 -12.25
C ARG A 182 -0.39 9.94 -11.37
N THR A 183 -0.30 8.92 -10.52
CA THR A 183 -1.37 8.57 -9.57
C THR A 183 -1.53 9.66 -8.52
N PHE A 184 -0.42 10.14 -7.93
CA PHE A 184 -0.45 11.28 -7.00
C PHE A 184 -0.85 12.60 -7.68
N GLY A 185 -0.49 12.79 -8.95
CA GLY A 185 -0.99 13.92 -9.75
C GLY A 185 -2.51 13.92 -9.88
N LYS A 186 -3.14 12.74 -10.03
CA LYS A 186 -4.60 12.62 -10.06
C LYS A 186 -5.23 12.85 -8.69
N LEU A 187 -4.59 12.40 -7.59
CA LEU A 187 -5.08 12.69 -6.24
C LEU A 187 -5.12 14.19 -5.97
N ARG A 188 -4.05 14.91 -6.35
CA ARG A 188 -4.01 16.38 -6.24
C ARG A 188 -5.07 17.07 -7.10
N ALA A 189 -5.30 16.58 -8.32
CA ALA A 189 -6.38 17.11 -9.16
C ALA A 189 -7.76 16.86 -8.53
N ARG A 190 -7.97 15.67 -7.94
CA ARG A 190 -9.21 15.32 -7.24
C ARG A 190 -9.42 16.13 -5.98
N ALA A 191 -8.36 16.40 -5.21
CA ALA A 191 -8.38 17.32 -4.06
C ALA A 191 -8.90 18.70 -4.49
N ALA A 192 -8.34 19.25 -5.57
CA ALA A 192 -8.75 20.55 -6.11
C ALA A 192 -10.22 20.57 -6.59
N GLU A 193 -10.69 19.48 -7.23
CA GLU A 193 -12.11 19.34 -7.62
C GLU A 193 -13.06 19.32 -6.41
N LEU A 194 -12.60 18.77 -5.28
CA LEU A 194 -13.35 18.70 -4.03
C LEU A 194 -13.19 19.96 -3.17
N GLY A 195 -12.34 20.91 -3.58
CA GLY A 195 -12.03 22.11 -2.79
C GLY A 195 -11.21 21.82 -1.53
N LEU A 196 -10.43 20.74 -1.53
CA LEU A 196 -9.58 20.29 -0.43
C LEU A 196 -8.11 20.62 -0.69
N GLU A 197 -7.34 20.78 0.38
CA GLU A 197 -5.88 20.85 0.27
C GLU A 197 -5.30 19.48 -0.15
N PRO A 198 -4.16 19.45 -0.87
CA PRO A 198 -3.54 18.20 -1.32
C PRO A 198 -3.30 17.16 -0.21
N GLU A 199 -2.95 17.61 0.99
CA GLU A 199 -2.68 16.77 2.15
C GLU A 199 -3.95 16.15 2.76
N GLU A 200 -5.12 16.76 2.52
CA GLU A 200 -6.41 16.26 3.00
C GLU A 200 -6.95 15.13 2.11
N HIS A 201 -6.56 15.10 0.83
CA HIS A 201 -6.95 14.04 -0.11
C HIS A 201 -5.73 13.32 -0.70
N THR A 202 -4.97 12.68 0.18
CA THR A 202 -3.80 11.86 -0.17
C THR A 202 -3.82 10.51 0.56
N ALA A 203 -2.93 9.61 0.16
CA ALA A 203 -2.75 8.31 0.78
C ALA A 203 -1.32 7.81 0.64
N ASP A 204 -0.87 7.03 1.61
CA ASP A 204 0.29 6.16 1.42
C ASP A 204 -0.09 5.09 0.41
N LEU A 205 0.78 4.78 -0.55
CA LEU A 205 0.52 3.81 -1.61
C LEU A 205 1.69 2.86 -1.78
N ARG A 206 1.43 1.56 -1.62
CA ARG A 206 2.42 0.50 -1.75
C ARG A 206 1.91 -0.58 -2.68
N CYS A 207 2.77 -1.11 -3.52
CA CYS A 207 2.41 -2.07 -4.55
C CYS A 207 3.40 -3.22 -4.62
N LEU A 208 2.88 -4.41 -4.92
CA LEU A 208 3.64 -5.62 -5.16
C LEU A 208 3.24 -6.20 -6.52
N LEU A 209 4.22 -6.44 -7.38
CA LEU A 209 4.05 -7.16 -8.65
C LEU A 209 4.64 -8.56 -8.53
N LEU A 210 3.83 -9.55 -8.89
CA LEU A 210 4.14 -10.97 -8.83
C LEU A 210 3.86 -11.59 -10.21
N PRO A 211 4.90 -11.91 -11.00
CA PRO A 211 4.74 -12.68 -12.23
C PRO A 211 4.08 -14.03 -11.91
N ALA A 212 3.10 -14.44 -12.71
CA ALA A 212 2.48 -15.76 -12.60
C ALA A 212 3.30 -16.86 -13.31
N ASP A 213 4.29 -16.45 -14.10
CA ASP A 213 5.23 -17.32 -14.82
C ASP A 213 6.07 -18.14 -13.83
N PRO A 214 6.01 -19.50 -13.88
CA PRO A 214 6.76 -20.34 -12.95
C PRO A 214 8.29 -20.21 -13.09
N ASP A 215 8.78 -19.77 -14.25
CA ASP A 215 10.22 -19.56 -14.47
C ASP A 215 10.68 -18.18 -13.97
N CYS A 216 9.75 -17.33 -13.52
CA CYS A 216 10.03 -15.98 -13.06
C CYS A 216 9.77 -15.80 -11.55
N ARG A 217 10.84 -15.88 -10.76
CA ARG A 217 10.80 -15.68 -9.29
C ARG A 217 11.07 -14.24 -8.85
N THR A 218 11.10 -13.29 -9.77
CA THR A 218 11.29 -11.88 -9.41
C THR A 218 10.02 -11.31 -8.76
N ARG A 219 10.17 -10.64 -7.62
CA ARG A 219 9.12 -9.94 -6.89
C ARG A 219 9.47 -8.46 -6.89
N VAL A 220 8.54 -7.60 -7.30
CA VAL A 220 8.81 -6.16 -7.43
C VAL A 220 7.91 -5.38 -6.50
N PHE A 221 8.53 -4.72 -5.53
CA PHE A 221 7.91 -3.73 -4.67
C PHE A 221 8.17 -2.32 -5.19
N PHE A 222 7.15 -1.47 -5.13
CA PHE A 222 7.29 -0.02 -5.32
C PHE A 222 6.21 0.74 -4.54
N GLY A 223 6.47 1.99 -4.17
CA GLY A 223 5.48 2.79 -3.47
C GLY A 223 6.04 4.05 -2.81
N VAL A 224 5.15 4.78 -2.16
CA VAL A 224 5.39 6.01 -1.40
C VAL A 224 4.62 5.91 -0.08
N GLY A 225 5.17 6.42 1.02
CA GLY A 225 4.47 6.48 2.30
C GLY A 225 4.82 5.38 3.31
N GLY A 226 4.15 5.36 4.45
CA GLY A 226 4.38 4.42 5.56
C GLY A 226 4.04 2.97 5.22
N GLY A 227 4.28 2.05 6.17
CA GLY A 227 4.04 0.61 6.02
C GLY A 227 5.30 -0.23 6.20
N GLY A 228 5.28 -1.45 5.64
CA GLY A 228 6.40 -2.39 5.75
C GLY A 228 6.57 -3.29 4.53
N LEU A 229 7.82 -3.65 4.24
CA LEU A 229 8.17 -4.74 3.33
C LEU A 229 9.13 -5.68 4.06
N LEU A 230 8.63 -6.83 4.49
CA LEU A 230 9.36 -7.77 5.34
C LEU A 230 9.50 -9.11 4.64
N ARG A 231 10.56 -9.85 5.00
CA ARG A 231 10.77 -11.23 4.62
C ARG A 231 10.89 -12.09 5.86
N LEU A 232 10.10 -13.15 5.95
CA LEU A 232 10.32 -14.24 6.90
C LEU A 232 11.23 -15.28 6.25
N ARG A 233 12.33 -15.59 6.91
CA ARG A 233 13.26 -16.67 6.53
C ARG A 233 13.86 -17.29 7.78
N ASP A 234 13.92 -18.62 7.82
CA ASP A 234 14.48 -19.37 8.95
C ASP A 234 13.84 -18.96 10.30
N GLY A 235 12.53 -18.73 10.29
CA GLY A 235 11.77 -18.30 11.46
C GLY A 235 12.04 -16.86 11.92
N ARG A 236 12.74 -16.04 11.12
CA ARG A 236 13.08 -14.64 11.49
C ARG A 236 12.59 -13.63 10.47
N TRP A 237 11.93 -12.59 10.97
CA TRP A 237 11.58 -11.42 10.17
C TRP A 237 12.80 -10.58 9.83
N GLN A 238 12.85 -10.12 8.59
CA GLN A 238 13.87 -9.24 8.06
C GLN A 238 13.17 -8.07 7.39
N ASP A 239 13.39 -6.85 7.88
CA ASP A 239 12.94 -5.66 7.17
C ASP A 239 13.81 -5.48 5.91
N ILE A 240 13.17 -5.55 4.76
CA ILE A 240 13.82 -5.43 3.46
C ILE A 240 13.31 -4.19 2.70
N GLU A 241 12.57 -3.31 3.37
CA GLU A 241 12.16 -2.04 2.81
C GLU A 241 13.38 -1.21 2.39
N PRO A 242 13.40 -0.62 1.19
CA PRO A 242 14.47 0.29 0.80
C PRO A 242 14.56 1.46 1.78
N PRO A 243 15.74 1.75 2.34
CA PRO A 243 15.90 2.90 3.22
C PRO A 243 15.58 4.19 2.46
N GLU A 244 15.14 5.20 3.19
CA GLU A 244 14.97 6.52 2.60
C GLU A 244 16.30 7.05 2.08
N PRO A 245 16.33 7.70 0.89
CA PRO A 245 17.49 8.43 0.46
C PRO A 245 17.82 9.47 1.51
N ARG A 246 19.04 9.46 2.04
CA ARG A 246 19.47 10.49 2.99
C ARG A 246 19.38 11.87 2.30
N PRO A 247 18.96 12.95 3.00
CA PRO A 247 18.84 14.29 2.41
C PRO A 247 20.13 14.76 1.71
N ASP A 248 21.28 14.39 2.26
CA ASP A 248 22.64 14.62 1.78
C ASP A 248 22.95 13.92 0.43
N ALA A 249 22.18 12.90 0.03
CA ALA A 249 22.30 12.26 -1.28
C ALA A 249 21.45 12.93 -2.38
N LEU A 250 20.51 13.81 -2.00
CA LEU A 250 19.68 14.60 -2.92
C LEU A 250 20.35 15.92 -3.32
N VAL A 251 21.36 16.36 -2.56
CA VAL A 251 22.28 17.43 -2.95
C VAL A 251 23.42 16.84 -3.81
N GLY A 252 23.05 16.23 -4.94
CA GLY A 252 24.02 15.94 -5.98
C GLY A 252 24.58 17.26 -6.51
N ALA A 253 25.91 17.39 -6.54
CA ALA A 253 26.58 18.52 -7.19
C ALA A 253 25.99 18.77 -8.59
N PRO A 254 25.84 20.05 -9.02
CA PRO A 254 25.21 20.36 -10.28
C PRO A 254 25.87 19.55 -11.41
N VAL A 255 25.06 18.77 -12.11
CA VAL A 255 25.49 18.08 -13.33
C VAL A 255 25.79 19.17 -14.34
N VAL A 256 27.08 19.46 -14.53
CA VAL A 256 27.57 20.31 -15.61
C VAL A 256 27.34 19.54 -16.91
N GLY A 257 26.18 19.73 -17.51
CA GLY A 257 25.82 19.15 -18.80
C GLY A 257 26.50 19.92 -19.94
N PHE A 258 27.47 19.27 -20.57
CA PHE A 258 27.94 19.46 -21.95
C PHE A 258 27.76 20.85 -22.58
N GLY A 259 28.72 21.73 -22.32
CA GLY A 259 29.14 22.77 -23.24
C GLY A 259 30.66 22.71 -23.33
N SER A 260 31.20 22.40 -24.52
CA SER A 260 32.63 22.29 -24.78
C SER A 260 33.40 23.51 -24.26
N ALA A 261 34.46 23.27 -23.48
CA ALA A 261 35.44 24.29 -23.15
C ALA A 261 36.20 24.70 -24.43
N PRO A 262 36.38 25.99 -24.74
CA PRO A 262 37.32 26.41 -25.77
C PRO A 262 38.75 26.13 -25.28
N ALA A 263 39.54 25.46 -26.11
CA ALA A 263 40.97 25.27 -25.90
C ALA A 263 41.73 26.62 -25.90
N PRO A 264 42.83 26.75 -25.16
CA PRO A 264 43.62 27.98 -25.11
C PRO A 264 44.36 28.20 -26.44
N ALA A 265 44.33 29.43 -26.94
CA ALA A 265 45.14 29.86 -28.08
C ALA A 265 46.63 29.92 -27.71
N PRO A 266 47.54 29.58 -28.63
CA PRO A 266 48.98 29.63 -28.38
C PRO A 266 49.48 31.07 -28.27
N VAL A 267 50.37 31.26 -27.29
CA VAL A 267 51.23 32.43 -27.13
C VAL A 267 52.38 32.37 -28.13
N ASP A 268 52.67 33.49 -28.78
CA ASP A 268 54.00 33.73 -29.29
C ASP A 268 54.39 35.22 -29.17
N GLU A 269 55.68 35.41 -28.91
CA GLU A 269 56.50 36.63 -28.99
C GLU A 269 56.56 37.60 -27.78
N THR A 270 57.58 37.34 -26.95
CA THR A 270 58.36 38.20 -26.04
C THR A 270 58.97 39.47 -26.70
N PRO A 271 59.70 40.35 -25.97
CA PRO A 271 59.52 40.93 -24.61
C PRO A 271 59.74 42.48 -24.63
N LEU A 272 59.56 43.20 -23.51
CA LEU A 272 60.52 44.26 -23.10
C LEU A 272 60.24 44.84 -21.69
N HIS A 273 61.31 44.84 -20.89
CA HIS A 273 61.73 45.80 -19.86
C HIS A 273 60.76 46.38 -18.79
N GLY A 274 61.17 46.18 -17.53
CA GLY A 274 61.21 47.27 -16.54
C GLY A 274 60.52 46.98 -15.21
N THR A 275 61.28 46.60 -14.18
CA THR A 275 61.01 47.00 -12.79
C THR A 275 61.48 48.47 -12.60
N PRO A 276 61.14 49.24 -11.53
CA PRO A 276 60.62 48.81 -10.22
C PRO A 276 59.57 49.75 -9.53
N GLU A 277 59.15 49.34 -8.32
CA GLU A 277 58.88 50.15 -7.10
C GLU A 277 57.74 51.21 -6.97
N VAL A 278 56.94 51.00 -5.90
CA VAL A 278 56.61 51.93 -4.78
C VAL A 278 55.49 52.99 -4.93
N THR A 279 54.68 53.05 -3.85
CA THR A 279 53.75 54.10 -3.33
C THR A 279 52.41 54.35 -4.00
N GLY A 280 51.38 54.59 -3.16
CA GLY A 280 50.27 55.46 -3.56
C GLY A 280 48.89 55.12 -3.00
N GLN A 281 48.65 55.56 -1.76
CA GLN A 281 47.33 55.74 -1.14
C GLN A 281 46.40 56.59 -2.02
N GLY A 282 45.13 56.20 -2.16
CA GLY A 282 44.17 56.93 -3.01
C GLY A 282 42.74 56.39 -2.99
N ASP A 283 42.07 56.65 -1.87
CA ASP A 283 40.65 56.94 -1.72
C ASP A 283 39.74 56.81 -2.98
N ARG A 284 38.85 55.80 -2.96
CA ARG A 284 37.54 55.86 -3.63
C ARG A 284 36.47 55.24 -2.72
N LEU A 285 35.94 56.10 -1.86
CA LEU A 285 34.57 56.11 -1.36
C LEU A 285 33.59 55.26 -2.21
N THR A 286 33.18 54.11 -1.69
CA THR A 286 31.90 53.50 -2.08
C THR A 286 30.99 53.62 -0.86
N MET A 287 29.99 54.49 -0.95
CA MET A 287 28.98 54.69 0.08
C MET A 287 28.25 53.37 0.34
N ASP A 288 28.34 52.87 1.57
CA ASP A 288 27.47 51.83 2.10
C ASP A 288 26.10 52.45 2.36
N LEU A 289 25.26 52.45 1.32
CA LEU A 289 23.85 52.81 1.43
C LEU A 289 23.16 51.65 2.15
N GLY A 290 22.88 51.84 3.44
CA GLY A 290 22.11 50.94 4.30
C GLY A 290 20.70 50.66 3.76
N ILE A 291 20.63 49.88 2.68
CA ILE A 291 19.43 49.26 2.18
C ILE A 291 19.25 48.00 3.03
N THR A 292 18.27 48.02 3.91
CA THR A 292 17.79 46.81 4.57
C THR A 292 17.43 45.79 3.50
N THR A 293 18.21 44.73 3.38
CA THR A 293 17.88 43.57 2.55
C THR A 293 16.47 43.11 2.93
N PRO A 294 15.48 43.14 2.02
CA PRO A 294 14.18 42.62 2.33
C PRO A 294 14.33 41.14 2.69
N PRO A 295 13.59 40.62 3.69
CA PRO A 295 13.62 39.20 3.98
C PRO A 295 13.32 38.47 2.68
N GLY A 296 14.21 37.55 2.29
CA GLY A 296 14.01 36.70 1.12
C GLY A 296 12.64 36.04 1.23
N PRO A 297 11.96 35.75 0.10
CA PRO A 297 10.64 35.15 0.13
C PRO A 297 10.68 33.95 1.07
N HIS A 298 9.76 33.94 2.05
CA HIS A 298 9.54 32.78 2.88
C HIS A 298 9.14 31.66 1.92
N VAL A 299 10.10 30.80 1.58
CA VAL A 299 9.78 29.56 0.88
C VAL A 299 9.07 28.78 1.95
N ASP A 300 7.74 28.74 1.89
CA ASP A 300 6.97 27.75 2.63
C ASP A 300 7.61 26.41 2.30
N THR A 301 8.38 25.87 3.24
CA THR A 301 9.02 24.58 3.08
C THR A 301 7.88 23.58 3.11
N VAL A 302 7.31 23.30 1.94
CA VAL A 302 6.41 22.18 1.73
C VAL A 302 7.10 20.98 2.36
N PRO A 303 6.46 20.29 3.33
CA PRO A 303 7.05 19.12 3.95
C PRO A 303 7.57 18.18 2.86
N PRO A 304 8.78 17.61 3.01
CA PRO A 304 9.33 16.74 1.99
C PRO A 304 8.32 15.60 1.75
N THR A 305 7.90 15.46 0.49
CA THR A 305 7.04 14.34 0.10
C THR A 305 7.80 13.04 0.39
N SER A 306 7.09 12.03 0.90
CA SER A 306 7.69 10.72 1.14
C SER A 306 8.38 10.22 -0.14
N PRO A 307 9.64 9.75 -0.06
CA PRO A 307 10.39 9.40 -1.26
C PRO A 307 9.83 8.12 -1.90
N PHE A 308 9.91 8.05 -3.24
CA PHE A 308 9.60 6.83 -3.97
C PHE A 308 10.57 5.71 -3.62
N ARG A 309 10.04 4.59 -3.12
CA ARG A 309 10.78 3.38 -2.77
C ARG A 309 10.57 2.33 -3.86
N PHE A 310 11.64 1.59 -4.19
CA PHE A 310 11.61 0.54 -5.19
C PHE A 310 12.57 -0.60 -4.84
N ARG A 311 12.09 -1.83 -4.94
CA ARG A 311 12.88 -3.05 -4.76
C ARG A 311 12.45 -4.13 -5.74
N ALA A 312 13.41 -4.70 -6.45
CA ALA A 312 13.24 -5.98 -7.13
C ALA A 312 14.08 -7.03 -6.39
N SER A 313 13.50 -8.18 -6.05
CA SER A 313 14.19 -9.27 -5.36
C SER A 313 13.80 -10.61 -5.97
N VAL A 314 14.76 -11.51 -6.08
CA VAL A 314 14.49 -12.89 -6.49
C VAL A 314 14.07 -13.67 -5.25
N ALA A 315 12.89 -14.27 -5.32
CA ALA A 315 12.33 -15.05 -4.23
C ALA A 315 13.03 -16.41 -4.12
N ARG A 316 13.13 -16.94 -2.89
CA ARG A 316 13.66 -18.28 -2.63
C ARG A 316 12.54 -19.13 -2.05
N SER A 317 12.49 -20.40 -2.46
CA SER A 317 11.58 -21.39 -1.87
C SER A 317 11.75 -21.40 -0.35
N GLY A 318 10.62 -21.44 0.37
CA GLY A 318 10.57 -21.34 1.83
C GLY A 318 10.55 -19.93 2.41
N ASP A 319 10.84 -18.88 1.62
CA ASP A 319 10.65 -17.50 2.08
C ASP A 319 9.16 -17.15 2.12
N THR A 320 8.77 -16.29 3.07
CA THR A 320 7.50 -15.54 2.98
C THR A 320 7.78 -14.06 2.82
N LEU A 321 7.25 -13.46 1.76
CA LEU A 321 7.31 -12.01 1.54
C LEU A 321 6.03 -11.37 2.09
N LEU A 322 6.15 -10.33 2.91
CA LEU A 322 5.05 -9.57 3.48
C LEU A 322 5.12 -8.10 3.04
N LEU A 323 4.10 -7.63 2.34
CA LEU A 323 3.80 -6.21 2.16
C LEU A 323 2.65 -5.83 3.10
N CYS A 324 2.80 -4.77 3.90
CA CYS A 324 1.74 -4.36 4.82
C CYS A 324 1.64 -2.84 5.02
N SER A 325 0.47 -2.38 5.49
CA SER A 325 0.26 -1.01 5.96
C SER A 325 0.91 -0.78 7.32
N ALA A 326 0.96 0.49 7.77
CA ALA A 326 1.59 0.85 9.03
C ALA A 326 0.99 0.12 10.24
N GLY A 327 -0.34 -0.11 10.25
CA GLY A 327 -1.01 -0.78 11.37
C GLY A 327 -0.59 -2.23 11.62
N LEU A 328 0.11 -2.88 10.67
CA LEU A 328 0.76 -4.17 10.90
C LEU A 328 2.30 -4.06 10.94
N ALA A 329 2.89 -3.14 10.17
CA ALA A 329 4.34 -2.96 10.16
C ALA A 329 4.89 -2.43 11.50
N GLU A 330 4.16 -1.52 12.15
CA GLU A 330 4.56 -0.94 13.43
C GLU A 330 4.63 -1.99 14.56
N PRO A 331 3.62 -2.86 14.80
CA PRO A 331 3.74 -3.91 15.81
C PRO A 331 4.80 -4.96 15.45
N LEU A 332 5.03 -5.27 14.17
CA LEU A 332 6.13 -6.16 13.76
C LEU A 332 7.52 -5.62 14.10
N ARG A 333 7.68 -4.30 14.15
CA ARG A 333 8.95 -3.63 14.48
C ARG A 333 9.08 -3.31 15.97
N GLY A 334 7.95 -3.03 16.62
CA GLY A 334 7.92 -2.51 17.99
C GLY A 334 7.67 -3.57 19.07
N GLU A 335 7.03 -4.69 18.75
CA GLU A 335 6.68 -5.73 19.70
C GLU A 335 7.26 -7.10 19.27
N ASN A 336 8.34 -7.52 19.94
CA ASN A 336 9.03 -8.77 19.60
C ASN A 336 8.12 -9.98 19.77
N ALA A 337 7.29 -10.02 20.81
CA ALA A 337 6.39 -11.16 21.05
C ALA A 337 5.38 -11.32 19.90
N PHE A 338 4.94 -10.20 19.30
CA PHE A 338 4.05 -10.22 18.13
C PHE A 338 4.77 -10.73 16.89
N ALA A 339 5.99 -10.25 16.64
CA ALA A 339 6.81 -10.70 15.53
C ALA A 339 7.13 -12.19 15.61
N ASP A 340 7.49 -12.69 16.80
CA ASP A 340 7.84 -14.08 17.07
C ASP A 340 6.62 -15.01 16.90
N GLU A 341 5.46 -14.65 17.46
CA GLU A 341 4.22 -15.43 17.30
C GLU A 341 3.82 -15.54 15.82
N LEU A 342 3.86 -14.43 15.07
CA LEU A 342 3.51 -14.45 13.66
C LEU A 342 4.53 -15.27 12.84
N ALA A 343 5.81 -15.15 13.18
CA ALA A 343 6.87 -15.95 12.56
C ALA A 343 6.66 -17.45 12.79
N GLU A 344 6.34 -17.85 14.02
CA GLU A 344 6.09 -19.26 14.37
C GLU A 344 4.91 -19.83 13.57
N ARG A 345 3.81 -19.09 13.48
CA ARG A 345 2.63 -19.53 12.71
C ARG A 345 2.92 -19.66 11.23
N TRP A 346 3.70 -18.75 10.67
CA TRP A 346 3.95 -18.68 9.23
C TRP A 346 5.18 -19.46 8.76
N ALA A 347 6.07 -19.87 9.67
CA ALA A 347 7.21 -20.74 9.38
C ALA A 347 6.82 -22.20 9.11
N ARG A 348 5.53 -22.54 9.24
CA ARG A 348 4.99 -23.87 8.91
C ARG A 348 5.16 -24.16 7.42
N LYS A 349 5.26 -25.46 7.10
CA LYS A 349 5.53 -25.95 5.73
C LYS A 349 4.48 -25.49 4.71
N ASP A 350 3.22 -25.47 5.11
CA ASP A 350 2.11 -25.11 4.23
C ASP A 350 1.58 -23.71 4.57
N PRO A 351 1.31 -22.86 3.57
CA PRO A 351 0.69 -21.55 3.79
C PRO A 351 -0.67 -21.69 4.49
N PRO A 352 -1.03 -20.78 5.41
CA PRO A 352 -2.32 -20.84 6.09
C PRO A 352 -3.49 -20.76 5.09
N GLY A 353 -4.58 -21.47 5.41
CA GLY A 353 -5.87 -21.25 4.76
C GLY A 353 -6.38 -19.83 5.02
N LEU A 354 -7.34 -19.36 4.23
CA LEU A 354 -7.84 -17.98 4.30
C LEU A 354 -8.34 -17.57 5.70
N ALA A 355 -9.09 -18.45 6.37
CA ALA A 355 -9.59 -18.16 7.72
C ALA A 355 -8.46 -18.09 8.77
N ALA A 356 -7.46 -18.98 8.68
CA ALA A 356 -6.30 -18.96 9.57
C ALA A 356 -5.44 -17.71 9.31
N TYR A 357 -5.23 -17.35 8.05
CA TYR A 357 -4.53 -16.12 7.69
C TYR A 357 -5.22 -14.88 8.25
N LEU A 358 -6.56 -14.82 8.15
CA LEU A 358 -7.31 -13.72 8.76
C LEU A 358 -7.11 -13.68 10.28
N ALA A 359 -7.17 -14.83 10.96
CA ALA A 359 -6.93 -14.93 12.40
C ALA A 359 -5.52 -14.47 12.80
N ASP A 360 -4.53 -14.68 11.95
CA ASP A 360 -3.15 -14.23 12.19
C ASP A 360 -3.01 -12.71 12.03
N VAL A 361 -3.63 -12.14 10.99
CA VAL A 361 -3.60 -10.68 10.74
C VAL A 361 -4.35 -9.90 11.83
N THR A 362 -5.35 -10.52 12.46
CA THR A 362 -6.15 -9.92 13.54
C THR A 362 -5.56 -10.09 14.94
N LEU A 363 -4.37 -10.70 15.09
CA LEU A 363 -3.70 -10.84 16.38
C LEU A 363 -3.49 -9.52 17.10
N ARG A 364 -4.04 -9.35 18.30
CA ARG A 364 -4.14 -8.02 18.90
C ARG A 364 -2.94 -7.71 19.77
N VAL A 365 -2.47 -6.47 19.73
CA VAL A 365 -1.36 -5.97 20.55
C VAL A 365 -1.78 -4.63 21.14
N LYS A 366 -1.51 -4.44 22.44
CA LYS A 366 -1.81 -3.19 23.12
C LYS A 366 -1.09 -2.02 22.44
N GLY A 367 -1.80 -0.92 22.25
CA GLY A 367 -1.28 0.28 21.56
C GLY A 367 -1.41 0.27 20.04
N TYR A 368 -1.76 -0.86 19.41
CA TYR A 368 -1.88 -0.99 17.96
C TYR A 368 -3.33 -1.28 17.53
N ALA A 369 -4.10 -0.21 17.34
CA ALA A 369 -5.54 -0.26 17.08
C ALA A 369 -5.95 0.33 15.70
N ASP A 370 -4.98 0.62 14.84
CA ASP A 370 -5.24 1.08 13.47
C ASP A 370 -5.68 -0.06 12.55
N ASP A 371 -6.18 0.34 11.37
CA ASP A 371 -6.46 -0.57 10.27
C ASP A 371 -5.22 -1.38 9.90
N ARG A 372 -5.44 -2.64 9.52
CA ARG A 372 -4.37 -3.56 9.19
C ARG A 372 -4.58 -4.13 7.82
N THR A 373 -3.64 -3.85 6.92
CA THR A 373 -3.61 -4.45 5.59
C THR A 373 -2.33 -5.24 5.43
N ALA A 374 -2.48 -6.49 5.03
CA ALA A 374 -1.40 -7.47 4.97
C ALA A 374 -1.51 -8.28 3.68
N VAL A 375 -0.41 -8.38 2.94
CA VAL A 375 -0.28 -9.14 1.71
C VAL A 375 0.94 -10.04 1.84
N ALA A 376 0.71 -11.34 1.97
CA ALA A 376 1.75 -12.33 2.14
C ALA A 376 1.83 -13.26 0.93
N ALA A 377 3.06 -13.52 0.45
CA ALA A 377 3.37 -14.48 -0.59
C ALA A 377 4.35 -15.52 -0.05
N TRP A 378 3.91 -16.77 0.08
CA TRP A 378 4.74 -17.91 0.46
C TRP A 378 5.34 -18.53 -0.79
N GLU A 379 6.66 -18.63 -0.85
CA GLU A 379 7.40 -19.12 -2.00
C GLU A 379 7.56 -20.64 -1.96
N ALA A 380 7.14 -21.30 -3.05
CA ALA A 380 7.18 -22.75 -3.22
C ALA A 380 8.49 -23.23 -3.88
#